data_AF-A0A7C7E569-F1
#
_entry.id   AF-A0A7C7E569-F1
#
_cell.length_a   1.000
_cell.length_b   1.000
_cell.length_c   1.000
_cell.angle_alpha   90.00
_cell.angle_beta   90.00
_cell.angle_gamma   90.00
#
_symmetry.space_group_name_H-M   'P 1'
#
loop_
_entity.id
_entity.type
_entity.pdbx_description
1 polymer ?
#
loop_
_entity_poly.entity_id
_entity_poly.type
_entity_poly.pdbx_seq_one_letter_code
_entity_poly.pdbx_strand_id
1 'polypeptide(L)'
;MMRRLLSGLLVAVMVLPLTVGLSGCGSEGKTGNPSHYMLSPENTSVSTDTGITVSLGDYVLEEETELVVTPRPAEEDAEAGYKIESYDFTLGDMTALDDFITIRIPYDDTYCEAGQDASRCVGAKYLNETTDRWEDVLFEVDRDRKELVIYTDHLSVYGAFYVRNEGTRYAYISDVYDDLAKVDSQAAAKVLAEYVANGGAEGEIAVGLGASLVSDIFGLSDSLSSGMDIATNPVTIASLGNPVFDTALADKAYKQLGNLGKMVSVVKIGSVILKDDASKGDMLGLYKDAASLALSFAESATLGVVMSGVWVFDYTINTMFEQGMAMKMENIGMVYQYFNDDFNSGQYRARTLKDWRQIFIDITEENPGDEAAIKAAIEKEIDRYARVFWELGPDTQAEVASELNVNYKRMSYPTSAEIEPLVADYKKDLYNRLYPVSTSVRNYMQQKAYAEYVKALNDQRAFYNQVINFTITEDVAQGAKPKYAGYVMRLEPLSDIAVKKNWTGTLNKDGCISSRFTMLGFMQAGSPNTVALYEPGGNPDEE
;
A
#
# COMPACT_ATOMS: atom_id res chain seq x y z
N MET A 1 -5.86 11.09 50.12
CA MET A 1 -4.91 10.07 49.63
C MET A 1 -5.48 9.50 48.34
N MET A 2 -4.74 9.71 47.23
CA MET A 2 -4.81 9.13 45.86
C MET A 2 -6.13 8.56 45.31
N ARG A 3 -6.69 9.17 44.24
CA ARG A 3 -6.37 8.98 42.79
C ARG A 3 -6.59 7.55 42.29
N ARG A 4 -7.61 7.37 41.43
CA ARG A 4 -7.50 6.67 40.14
C ARG A 4 -8.41 7.36 39.11
N LEU A 5 -7.77 7.85 38.04
CA LEU A 5 -8.36 8.51 36.88
C LEU A 5 -8.91 7.45 35.93
N LEU A 6 -10.12 7.70 35.41
CA LEU A 6 -10.67 6.99 34.26
C LEU A 6 -9.92 7.43 33.00
N SER A 7 -9.41 6.45 32.25
CA SER A 7 -9.08 6.57 30.83
C SER A 7 -10.09 5.72 30.08
N GLY A 8 -10.89 6.35 29.23
CA GLY A 8 -11.83 5.71 28.33
C GLY A 8 -11.74 6.42 26.99
N LEU A 9 -10.92 5.86 26.11
CA LEU A 9 -10.70 6.28 24.73
C LEU A 9 -12.03 6.18 23.98
N LEU A 10 -12.49 7.28 23.40
CA LEU A 10 -13.67 7.30 22.52
C LEU A 10 -13.15 7.56 21.10
N VAL A 11 -12.86 6.48 20.37
CA VAL A 11 -12.63 6.51 18.92
C VAL A 11 -13.89 5.95 18.28
N ALA A 12 -14.81 6.85 17.94
CA ALA A 12 -15.96 6.56 17.10
C ALA A 12 -15.76 7.32 15.78
N VAL A 13 -15.22 6.65 14.78
CA VAL A 13 -15.28 7.09 13.37
C VAL A 13 -16.11 6.06 12.62
N MET A 14 -17.03 6.58 11.81
CA MET A 14 -18.27 6.00 11.28
C MET A 14 -19.46 6.07 12.24
N VAL A 15 -20.12 7.23 12.21
CA VAL A 15 -21.52 7.35 12.60
C VAL A 15 -22.23 8.15 11.51
N LEU A 16 -22.93 7.44 10.64
CA LEU A 16 -24.24 7.85 10.13
C LEU A 16 -25.17 6.63 10.19
N PRO A 17 -25.96 6.47 11.26
CA PRO A 17 -27.22 5.75 11.19
C PRO A 17 -28.29 6.78 10.85
N LEU A 18 -28.77 6.79 9.60
CA LEU A 18 -30.02 7.47 9.27
C LEU A 18 -31.09 6.43 8.97
N THR A 19 -31.61 5.83 10.04
CA THR A 19 -32.93 5.21 10.01
C THR A 19 -34.00 6.30 10.15
N VAL A 20 -34.53 6.78 9.03
CA VAL A 20 -35.95 7.19 8.90
C VAL A 20 -36.38 6.81 7.48
N GLY A 21 -37.18 5.75 7.36
CA GLY A 21 -37.75 5.31 6.09
C GLY A 21 -38.93 6.17 5.63
N LEU A 22 -39.10 6.33 4.32
CA LEU A 22 -40.09 5.59 3.51
C LEU A 22 -40.18 6.17 2.08
N SER A 23 -40.13 5.24 1.12
CA SER A 23 -40.67 5.29 -0.25
C SER A 23 -40.12 6.31 -1.26
N GLY A 24 -39.48 5.81 -2.32
CA GLY A 24 -39.40 6.54 -3.59
C GLY A 24 -38.31 6.07 -4.56
N CYS A 25 -38.66 5.11 -5.43
CA CYS A 25 -37.99 4.71 -6.68
C CYS A 25 -36.57 4.12 -6.60
N GLY A 26 -36.52 2.79 -6.61
CA GLY A 26 -35.29 2.05 -6.89
C GLY A 26 -34.85 2.20 -8.33
N SER A 27 -33.54 2.36 -8.52
CA SER A 27 -32.85 1.82 -9.68
C SER A 27 -32.64 0.32 -9.44
N GLU A 28 -33.17 -0.51 -10.32
CA GLU A 28 -32.85 -1.94 -10.36
C GLU A 28 -31.37 -2.08 -10.73
N GLY A 29 -30.49 -2.13 -9.73
CA GLY A 29 -29.11 -2.56 -9.92
C GLY A 29 -29.12 -4.02 -10.37
N LYS A 30 -28.68 -4.28 -11.60
CA LYS A 30 -28.55 -5.64 -12.14
C LYS A 30 -27.56 -6.42 -11.26
N THR A 31 -28.06 -7.38 -10.47
CA THR A 31 -27.20 -8.44 -9.91
C THR A 31 -26.68 -9.28 -11.07
N GLY A 32 -25.38 -9.16 -11.37
CA GLY A 32 -24.74 -10.01 -12.36
C GLY A 32 -24.65 -11.45 -11.87
N ASN A 33 -24.74 -12.42 -12.77
CA ASN A 33 -24.50 -13.81 -12.41
C ASN A 33 -22.99 -14.02 -12.11
N PRO A 34 -22.63 -14.88 -11.15
CA PRO A 34 -21.25 -15.29 -10.94
C PRO A 34 -20.65 -15.85 -12.24
N SER A 35 -19.39 -15.49 -12.50
CA SER A 35 -18.61 -16.01 -13.62
C SER A 35 -17.49 -16.89 -13.07
N HIS A 36 -17.28 -18.04 -13.72
CA HIS A 36 -16.41 -19.11 -13.24
C HIS A 36 -15.26 -19.34 -14.21
N TYR A 37 -14.03 -19.42 -13.70
CA TYR A 37 -12.82 -19.56 -14.49
C TYR A 37 -11.88 -20.58 -13.84
N MET A 38 -11.34 -21.51 -14.62
CA MET A 38 -10.27 -22.39 -14.16
C MET A 38 -8.91 -21.73 -14.40
N LEU A 39 -8.11 -21.66 -13.34
CA LEU A 39 -6.71 -21.25 -13.40
C LEU A 39 -5.83 -22.44 -13.04
N SER A 40 -4.62 -22.50 -13.60
CA SER A 40 -3.64 -23.54 -13.30
C SER A 40 -2.26 -22.91 -13.05
N PRO A 41 -1.29 -23.65 -12.49
CA PRO A 41 0.07 -23.16 -12.34
C PRO A 41 0.72 -22.69 -13.66
N GLU A 42 0.30 -23.21 -14.80
CA GLU A 42 0.77 -22.82 -16.15
C GLU A 42 -0.03 -21.68 -16.79
N ASN A 43 -1.22 -21.39 -16.26
CA ASN A 43 -2.09 -20.32 -16.73
C ASN A 43 -2.77 -19.62 -15.54
N THR A 44 -2.05 -18.65 -14.97
CA THR A 44 -2.39 -17.99 -13.70
C THR A 44 -3.15 -16.67 -13.89
N SER A 45 -3.59 -16.36 -15.11
CA SER A 45 -4.31 -15.13 -15.42
C SER A 45 -5.56 -15.39 -16.25
N VAL A 46 -6.58 -14.55 -16.04
CA VAL A 46 -7.82 -14.57 -16.83
C VAL A 46 -8.39 -13.17 -17.01
N SER A 47 -8.94 -12.90 -18.18
CA SER A 47 -9.77 -11.72 -18.45
C SER A 47 -11.23 -12.14 -18.63
N THR A 48 -12.13 -11.53 -17.90
CA THR A 48 -13.57 -11.80 -17.91
C THR A 48 -14.25 -11.10 -19.08
N ASP A 49 -15.47 -11.53 -19.40
CA ASP A 49 -16.32 -10.85 -20.41
C ASP A 49 -16.72 -9.42 -19.99
N THR A 50 -16.65 -9.12 -18.69
CA THR A 50 -16.89 -7.78 -18.13
C THR A 50 -15.65 -6.90 -18.15
N GLY A 51 -14.53 -7.38 -18.72
CA GLY A 51 -13.28 -6.62 -18.83
C GLY A 51 -12.41 -6.64 -17.57
N ILE A 52 -12.79 -7.40 -16.54
CA ILE A 52 -11.97 -7.56 -15.33
C ILE A 52 -10.82 -8.51 -15.66
N THR A 53 -9.62 -8.20 -15.23
CA THR A 53 -8.47 -9.13 -15.36
C THR A 53 -7.93 -9.48 -14.00
N VAL A 54 -7.76 -10.78 -13.72
CA VAL A 54 -7.11 -11.27 -12.50
C VAL A 54 -5.83 -11.99 -12.92
N SER A 55 -4.73 -11.70 -12.23
CA SER A 55 -3.43 -12.34 -12.44
C SER A 55 -2.81 -12.73 -11.10
N LEU A 56 -2.64 -14.02 -10.87
CA LEU A 56 -2.18 -14.55 -9.60
C LEU A 56 -0.65 -14.59 -9.45
N GLY A 57 0.08 -14.58 -10.56
CA GLY A 57 1.53 -14.82 -10.54
C GLY A 57 1.90 -16.30 -10.35
N ASP A 58 3.19 -16.60 -10.43
CA ASP A 58 3.67 -17.98 -10.64
C ASP A 58 3.66 -18.86 -9.38
N TYR A 59 3.44 -18.29 -8.19
CA TYR A 59 3.65 -18.98 -6.91
C TYR A 59 2.38 -19.15 -6.07
N VAL A 60 1.22 -18.71 -6.56
CA VAL A 60 -0.05 -18.80 -5.81
C VAL A 60 -0.69 -20.18 -5.94
N LEU A 61 -0.74 -20.75 -7.15
CA LEU A 61 -1.42 -22.02 -7.42
C LEU A 61 -0.45 -23.20 -7.45
N GLU A 62 -0.86 -24.31 -6.82
CA GLU A 62 -0.17 -25.61 -6.89
C GLU A 62 -0.91 -26.61 -7.79
N GLU A 63 -2.21 -26.40 -7.98
CA GLU A 63 -3.09 -27.23 -8.79
C GLU A 63 -4.17 -26.39 -9.47
N GLU A 64 -4.94 -27.00 -10.37
CA GLU A 64 -6.08 -26.35 -11.01
C GLU A 64 -7.09 -25.90 -9.95
N THR A 65 -7.40 -24.60 -9.94
CA THR A 65 -8.25 -23.97 -8.92
C THR A 65 -9.29 -23.05 -9.58
N GLU A 66 -10.52 -23.07 -9.06
CA GLU A 66 -11.62 -22.25 -9.55
C GLU A 66 -11.54 -20.82 -9.03
N LEU A 67 -11.46 -19.84 -9.94
CA LEU A 67 -11.74 -18.43 -9.65
C LEU A 67 -13.22 -18.15 -9.94
N VAL A 68 -13.91 -17.55 -8.98
CA VAL A 68 -15.28 -17.02 -9.15
C VAL A 68 -15.26 -15.52 -8.98
N VAL A 69 -15.87 -14.82 -9.94
CA VAL A 69 -16.05 -13.36 -9.90
C VAL A 69 -17.55 -13.06 -9.89
N THR A 70 -18.04 -12.44 -8.82
CA THR A 70 -19.47 -12.15 -8.63
C THR A 70 -19.73 -10.64 -8.57
N PRO A 71 -20.38 -10.04 -9.57
CA PRO A 71 -20.77 -8.63 -9.53
C PRO A 71 -21.78 -8.35 -8.40
N ARG A 72 -21.56 -7.26 -7.67
CA ARG A 72 -22.47 -6.77 -6.63
C ARG A 72 -23.33 -5.63 -7.17
N PRO A 73 -24.52 -5.37 -6.59
CA PRO A 73 -25.30 -4.19 -6.92
C PRO A 73 -24.48 -2.92 -6.68
N ALA A 74 -24.56 -1.97 -7.62
CA ALA A 74 -23.92 -0.67 -7.44
C ALA A 74 -24.53 0.07 -6.23
N GLU A 75 -23.68 0.70 -5.43
CA GLU A 75 -24.07 1.58 -4.33
C GLU A 75 -23.93 3.03 -4.80
N GLU A 76 -24.94 3.88 -4.59
CA GLU A 76 -24.89 5.29 -5.02
C GLU A 76 -25.63 6.19 -4.03
N ASP A 77 -25.01 7.32 -3.67
CA ASP A 77 -25.63 8.41 -2.91
C ASP A 77 -25.32 9.74 -3.61
N ALA A 78 -26.34 10.30 -4.27
CA ALA A 78 -26.20 11.54 -5.00
C ALA A 78 -26.00 12.78 -4.11
N GLU A 79 -26.42 12.75 -2.84
CA GLU A 79 -26.23 13.86 -1.90
C GLU A 79 -24.83 13.87 -1.31
N ALA A 80 -24.30 12.70 -0.96
CA ALA A 80 -22.92 12.51 -0.56
C ALA A 80 -21.93 12.57 -1.75
N GLY A 81 -22.45 12.41 -2.97
CA GLY A 81 -21.72 12.52 -4.22
C GLY A 81 -20.81 11.33 -4.49
N TYR A 82 -21.26 10.09 -4.20
CA TYR A 82 -20.48 8.89 -4.50
C TYR A 82 -21.26 7.80 -5.23
N LYS A 83 -20.52 6.97 -5.98
CA LYS A 83 -20.97 5.71 -6.60
C LYS A 83 -19.91 4.63 -6.36
N ILE A 84 -20.30 3.38 -6.19
CA ILE A 84 -19.41 2.21 -6.02
C ILE A 84 -19.88 1.08 -6.92
N GLU A 85 -18.97 0.55 -7.74
CA GLU A 85 -19.18 -0.63 -8.57
C GLU A 85 -18.22 -1.72 -8.11
N SER A 86 -18.75 -2.84 -7.59
CA SER A 86 -17.93 -3.84 -6.91
C SER A 86 -18.17 -5.28 -7.32
N TYR A 87 -17.14 -6.09 -7.07
CA TYR A 87 -17.07 -7.50 -7.46
C TYR A 87 -16.45 -8.30 -6.32
N ASP A 88 -17.06 -9.44 -6.03
CA ASP A 88 -16.57 -10.42 -5.07
C ASP A 88 -15.68 -11.43 -5.79
N PHE A 89 -14.49 -11.69 -5.24
CA PHE A 89 -13.49 -12.57 -5.80
C PHE A 89 -13.22 -13.72 -4.84
N THR A 90 -13.39 -14.96 -5.29
CA THR A 90 -13.04 -16.16 -4.53
C THR A 90 -12.20 -17.11 -5.37
N LEU A 91 -11.23 -17.79 -4.76
CA LEU A 91 -10.32 -18.71 -5.43
C LEU A 91 -10.26 -20.04 -4.65
N GLY A 92 -11.02 -21.04 -5.09
CA GLY A 92 -11.21 -22.27 -4.33
C GLY A 92 -11.61 -21.99 -2.87
N ASP A 93 -10.90 -22.62 -1.94
CA ASP A 93 -11.07 -22.42 -0.49
C ASP A 93 -10.02 -21.44 0.11
N MET A 94 -9.27 -20.71 -0.73
CA MET A 94 -8.21 -19.81 -0.27
C MET A 94 -8.77 -18.52 0.32
N THR A 95 -8.27 -18.13 1.50
CA THR A 95 -8.62 -16.86 2.17
C THR A 95 -7.45 -15.88 2.31
N ALA A 96 -6.22 -16.38 2.23
CA ALA A 96 -4.99 -15.60 2.19
C ALA A 96 -4.09 -16.13 1.08
N LEU A 97 -3.29 -15.24 0.46
CA LEU A 97 -2.41 -15.58 -0.64
C LEU A 97 -0.95 -15.42 -0.20
N ASP A 98 -0.11 -16.34 -0.64
CA ASP A 98 1.33 -16.32 -0.34
C ASP A 98 2.10 -15.28 -1.19
N ASP A 99 1.41 -14.61 -2.13
CA ASP A 99 1.96 -13.59 -3.02
C ASP A 99 0.96 -12.47 -3.27
N PHE A 100 1.44 -11.34 -3.80
CA PHE A 100 0.59 -10.29 -4.32
C PHE A 100 0.04 -10.68 -5.69
N ILE A 101 -1.27 -10.57 -5.84
CA ILE A 101 -1.99 -10.72 -7.10
C ILE A 101 -2.37 -9.35 -7.66
N THR A 102 -2.66 -9.31 -8.95
CA THR A 102 -3.16 -8.11 -9.63
C THR A 102 -4.61 -8.30 -10.04
N ILE A 103 -5.46 -7.35 -9.66
CA ILE A 103 -6.86 -7.26 -10.10
C ILE A 103 -7.02 -5.97 -10.90
N ARG A 104 -7.48 -6.05 -12.13
CA ARG A 104 -7.78 -4.90 -13.00
C ARG A 104 -9.29 -4.75 -13.11
N ILE A 105 -9.82 -3.62 -12.66
CA ILE A 105 -11.24 -3.29 -12.74
C ILE A 105 -11.43 -2.12 -13.70
N PRO A 106 -12.23 -2.25 -14.77
CA PRO A 106 -12.52 -1.13 -15.65
C PRO A 106 -13.34 -0.06 -14.91
N TYR A 107 -13.10 1.23 -15.21
CA TYR A 107 -13.85 2.34 -14.64
C TYR A 107 -14.51 3.22 -15.70
N ASP A 108 -15.58 3.91 -15.29
CA ASP A 108 -16.34 4.85 -16.12
C ASP A 108 -16.05 6.31 -15.73
N ASP A 109 -15.25 7.00 -16.56
CA ASP A 109 -14.90 8.41 -16.36
C ASP A 109 -16.05 9.39 -16.64
N THR A 110 -17.22 8.93 -17.09
CA THR A 110 -18.38 9.83 -17.31
C THR A 110 -19.02 10.33 -16.02
N TYR A 111 -18.75 9.67 -14.88
CA TYR A 111 -19.16 10.17 -13.56
C TYR A 111 -18.31 11.36 -13.08
N CYS A 112 -17.12 11.52 -13.65
CA CYS A 112 -16.19 12.58 -13.32
C CYS A 112 -16.60 13.91 -13.97
N GLU A 113 -16.10 15.02 -13.43
CA GLU A 113 -16.37 16.32 -14.08
C GLU A 113 -15.65 16.40 -15.43
N ALA A 114 -16.27 17.07 -16.40
CA ALA A 114 -15.73 17.16 -17.75
C ALA A 114 -14.36 17.86 -17.75
N GLY A 115 -13.31 17.15 -18.18
CA GLY A 115 -11.94 17.63 -18.18
C GLY A 115 -11.20 17.46 -16.85
N GLN A 116 -11.85 16.90 -15.83
CA GLN A 116 -11.19 16.47 -14.58
C GLN A 116 -10.29 15.27 -14.87
N ASP A 117 -9.13 15.24 -14.21
CA ASP A 117 -8.28 14.06 -14.22
C ASP A 117 -9.02 12.88 -13.56
N ALA A 118 -9.12 11.75 -14.25
CA ALA A 118 -9.83 10.56 -13.77
C ALA A 118 -9.26 10.09 -12.41
N SER A 119 -7.96 10.23 -12.17
CA SER A 119 -7.36 9.85 -10.88
C SER A 119 -7.83 10.72 -9.70
N ARG A 120 -8.59 11.79 -9.94
CA ARG A 120 -9.21 12.63 -8.90
C ARG A 120 -10.63 12.22 -8.55
N CYS A 121 -11.29 11.44 -9.40
CA CYS A 121 -12.68 11.05 -9.22
C CYS A 121 -12.84 9.54 -9.04
N VAL A 122 -11.91 8.71 -9.52
CA VAL A 122 -11.96 7.26 -9.37
C VAL A 122 -10.90 6.73 -8.42
N GLY A 123 -11.25 5.67 -7.69
CA GLY A 123 -10.28 4.91 -6.89
C GLY A 123 -10.73 3.51 -6.56
N ALA A 124 -9.89 2.75 -5.88
CA ALA A 124 -10.16 1.36 -5.51
C ALA A 124 -10.16 1.15 -4.00
N LYS A 125 -11.05 0.29 -3.52
CA LYS A 125 -11.11 -0.18 -2.14
C LYS A 125 -11.50 -1.65 -2.08
N TYR A 126 -11.27 -2.27 -0.93
CA TYR A 126 -11.77 -3.59 -0.60
C TYR A 126 -12.71 -3.56 0.60
N LEU A 127 -13.63 -4.51 0.70
CA LEU A 127 -14.53 -4.63 1.84
C LEU A 127 -13.89 -5.53 2.90
N ASN A 128 -13.51 -4.95 4.04
CA ASN A 128 -13.07 -5.74 5.18
C ASN A 128 -14.30 -6.35 5.86
N GLU A 129 -14.51 -7.64 5.66
CA GLU A 129 -15.65 -8.39 6.21
C GLU A 129 -15.66 -8.45 7.74
N THR A 130 -14.49 -8.29 8.39
CA THR A 130 -14.40 -8.28 9.86
C THR A 130 -14.92 -6.97 10.44
N THR A 131 -14.64 -5.85 9.77
CA THR A 131 -15.03 -4.52 10.25
C THR A 131 -16.33 -4.02 9.61
N ASP A 132 -16.79 -4.69 8.54
CA ASP A 132 -17.91 -4.31 7.67
C ASP A 132 -17.71 -2.91 7.07
N ARG A 133 -16.48 -2.66 6.60
CA ARG A 133 -16.04 -1.34 6.13
C ARG A 133 -15.19 -1.44 4.87
N TRP A 134 -15.39 -0.50 3.97
CA TRP A 134 -14.48 -0.27 2.85
C TRP A 134 -13.14 0.29 3.36
N GLU A 135 -12.07 -0.39 3.00
CA GLU A 135 -10.68 -0.06 3.36
C GLU A 135 -9.85 0.17 2.09
N ASP A 136 -8.85 1.04 2.18
CA ASP A 136 -8.03 1.39 1.02
C ASP A 136 -7.12 0.23 0.64
N VAL A 137 -6.91 0.07 -0.66
CA VAL A 137 -5.99 -0.91 -1.23
C VAL A 137 -4.90 -0.19 -2.02
N LEU A 138 -3.76 -0.85 -2.23
CA LEU A 138 -2.75 -0.37 -3.17
C LEU A 138 -3.31 -0.48 -4.60
N PHE A 139 -3.40 0.66 -5.30
CA PHE A 139 -3.81 0.68 -6.70
C PHE A 139 -3.15 1.80 -7.51
N GLU A 140 -3.14 1.60 -8.82
CA GLU A 140 -2.80 2.59 -9.85
C GLU A 140 -4.02 2.88 -10.74
N VAL A 141 -4.02 4.05 -11.38
CA VAL A 141 -5.03 4.44 -12.39
C VAL A 141 -4.41 4.37 -13.78
N ASP A 142 -4.71 3.31 -14.53
CA ASP A 142 -4.33 3.18 -15.95
C ASP A 142 -5.32 4.00 -16.80
N ARG A 143 -4.86 5.17 -17.24
CA ARG A 143 -5.67 6.14 -18.00
C ARG A 143 -5.90 5.72 -19.44
N ASP A 144 -4.91 5.03 -20.03
CA ASP A 144 -4.95 4.63 -21.43
C ASP A 144 -5.94 3.48 -21.63
N ARG A 145 -6.00 2.56 -20.65
CA ARG A 145 -6.94 1.43 -20.67
C ARG A 145 -8.24 1.67 -19.91
N LYS A 146 -8.32 2.75 -19.14
CA LYS A 146 -9.43 3.04 -18.21
C LYS A 146 -9.64 1.92 -17.18
N GLU A 147 -8.56 1.50 -16.55
CA GLU A 147 -8.54 0.44 -15.54
C GLU A 147 -7.97 0.94 -14.22
N LEU A 148 -8.55 0.49 -13.11
CA LEU A 148 -7.92 0.52 -11.79
C LEU A 148 -7.09 -0.76 -11.66
N VAL A 149 -5.78 -0.62 -11.45
CA VAL A 149 -4.86 -1.75 -11.27
C VAL A 149 -4.60 -1.92 -9.78
N ILE A 150 -5.23 -2.91 -9.18
CA ILE A 150 -5.19 -3.20 -7.74
C ILE A 150 -4.14 -4.28 -7.49
N TYR A 151 -3.31 -4.09 -6.47
CA TYR A 151 -2.34 -5.07 -5.99
C TYR A 151 -2.73 -5.50 -4.58
N THR A 152 -2.88 -6.81 -4.35
CA THR A 152 -3.38 -7.33 -3.07
C THR A 152 -2.85 -8.73 -2.76
N ASP A 153 -2.76 -9.09 -1.49
CA ASP A 153 -2.33 -10.40 -0.96
C ASP A 153 -3.51 -11.23 -0.39
N HIS A 154 -4.74 -10.78 -0.61
CA HIS A 154 -5.93 -11.46 -0.11
C HIS A 154 -7.12 -11.29 -1.05
N LEU A 155 -8.10 -12.17 -0.89
CA LEU A 155 -9.35 -12.14 -1.63
C LEU A 155 -10.46 -11.49 -0.81
N SER A 156 -11.31 -10.72 -1.47
CA SER A 156 -12.37 -9.93 -0.87
C SER A 156 -13.30 -9.39 -1.97
N VAL A 157 -14.29 -8.60 -1.57
CA VAL A 157 -15.02 -7.70 -2.46
C VAL A 157 -14.15 -6.48 -2.75
N TYR A 158 -13.83 -6.23 -4.02
CA TYR A 158 -13.14 -5.04 -4.49
C TYR A 158 -14.07 -4.16 -5.31
N GLY A 159 -13.94 -2.84 -5.20
CA GLY A 159 -14.80 -1.90 -5.90
C GLY A 159 -14.07 -0.72 -6.51
N ALA A 160 -14.60 -0.26 -7.65
CA ALA A 160 -14.32 1.05 -8.23
C ALA A 160 -15.22 2.10 -7.55
N PHE A 161 -14.59 3.06 -6.90
CA PHE A 161 -15.22 4.17 -6.19
C PHE A 161 -15.20 5.40 -7.07
N TYR A 162 -16.30 6.14 -7.07
CA TYR A 162 -16.45 7.40 -7.78
C TYR A 162 -16.89 8.47 -6.79
N VAL A 163 -16.20 9.62 -6.71
CA VAL A 163 -16.54 10.70 -5.77
C VAL A 163 -16.56 12.08 -6.43
N ARG A 164 -17.57 12.89 -6.06
CA ARG A 164 -17.80 14.26 -6.54
C ARG A 164 -18.31 15.17 -5.41
N ASN A 165 -17.40 15.77 -4.64
CA ASN A 165 -17.72 16.57 -3.44
C ASN A 165 -16.85 17.85 -3.27
N GLU A 166 -16.09 18.24 -4.28
CA GLU A 166 -15.13 19.36 -4.24
C GLU A 166 -15.80 20.71 -3.92
N GLY A 167 -15.11 21.57 -3.16
CA GLY A 167 -15.60 22.91 -2.79
C GLY A 167 -16.71 22.93 -1.73
N THR A 168 -17.21 21.77 -1.31
CA THR A 168 -18.15 21.65 -0.20
C THR A 168 -17.43 21.71 1.15
N ARG A 169 -18.14 22.09 2.22
CA ARG A 169 -17.58 22.06 3.59
C ARG A 169 -17.26 20.66 4.10
N TYR A 170 -17.71 19.63 3.37
CA TYR A 170 -17.48 18.22 3.66
C TYR A 170 -16.61 17.55 2.59
N ALA A 171 -15.92 18.34 1.76
CA ALA A 171 -14.97 17.81 0.80
C ALA A 171 -13.98 16.89 1.52
N TYR A 172 -13.76 15.71 0.98
CA TYR A 172 -12.86 14.71 1.53
C TYR A 172 -12.12 14.01 0.40
N ILE A 173 -10.89 13.61 0.68
CA ILE A 173 -10.11 12.74 -0.21
C ILE A 173 -10.69 11.35 -0.10
N SER A 174 -11.30 10.86 -1.17
CA SER A 174 -11.91 9.53 -1.17
C SER A 174 -10.86 8.43 -1.22
N ASP A 175 -9.88 8.59 -2.10
CA ASP A 175 -8.97 7.53 -2.49
C ASP A 175 -7.52 8.01 -2.50
N VAL A 176 -6.62 7.05 -2.35
CA VAL A 176 -5.18 7.23 -2.35
C VAL A 176 -4.63 6.31 -3.42
N TYR A 177 -4.10 6.88 -4.50
CA TYR A 177 -3.46 6.11 -5.55
C TYR A 177 -1.94 6.31 -5.49
N ASP A 178 -1.22 5.28 -5.90
CA ASP A 178 0.22 5.36 -6.05
C ASP A 178 0.57 6.02 -7.41
N ASP A 179 1.48 6.99 -7.37
CA ASP A 179 2.08 7.58 -8.56
C ASP A 179 3.55 7.93 -8.30
N LEU A 180 4.36 6.90 -8.02
CA LEU A 180 5.80 7.07 -7.89
C LEU A 180 6.49 7.68 -9.11
N ALA A 181 5.86 7.68 -10.29
CA ALA A 181 6.43 8.32 -11.46
C ALA A 181 6.62 9.83 -11.25
N LYS A 182 5.75 10.48 -10.47
CA LYS A 182 5.86 11.90 -10.10
C LYS A 182 6.99 12.20 -9.10
N VAL A 183 7.48 11.20 -8.39
CA VAL A 183 8.54 11.37 -7.38
C VAL A 183 9.90 11.44 -8.07
N ASP A 184 10.61 12.55 -7.93
CA ASP A 184 11.98 12.70 -8.44
C ASP A 184 12.98 11.86 -7.64
N SER A 185 13.79 11.07 -8.35
CA SER A 185 14.77 10.17 -7.73
C SER A 185 15.89 10.91 -7.01
N GLN A 186 16.27 12.12 -7.44
CA GLN A 186 17.32 12.89 -6.75
C GLN A 186 16.78 13.51 -5.45
N ALA A 187 15.52 13.97 -5.44
CA ALA A 187 14.83 14.41 -4.24
C ALA A 187 14.72 13.28 -3.22
N ALA A 188 14.29 12.09 -3.65
CA ALA A 188 14.24 10.89 -2.82
C ALA A 188 15.62 10.53 -2.24
N ALA A 189 16.68 10.57 -3.04
CA ALA A 189 18.03 10.30 -2.57
C ALA A 189 18.53 11.31 -1.52
N LYS A 190 18.17 12.59 -1.67
CA LYS A 190 18.50 13.62 -0.66
C LYS A 190 17.80 13.37 0.67
N VAL A 191 16.56 12.90 0.66
CA VAL A 191 15.83 12.52 1.89
C VAL A 191 16.56 11.40 2.63
N LEU A 192 16.97 10.34 1.91
CA LEU A 192 17.71 9.24 2.54
C LEU A 192 19.09 9.70 3.06
N ALA A 193 19.78 10.58 2.33
CA ALA A 193 21.05 11.16 2.78
C ALA A 193 20.89 12.03 4.04
N GLU A 194 19.83 12.83 4.13
CA GLU A 194 19.49 13.63 5.31
C GLU A 194 19.23 12.74 6.52
N TYR A 195 18.43 11.67 6.33
CA TYR A 195 18.12 10.70 7.37
C TYR A 195 19.37 10.06 7.96
N VAL A 196 20.32 9.65 7.11
CA VAL A 196 21.62 9.09 7.52
C VAL A 196 22.46 10.13 8.27
N ALA A 197 22.54 11.35 7.75
CA ALA A 197 23.33 12.42 8.36
C ALA A 197 22.80 12.80 9.76
N ASN A 198 21.50 12.67 9.98
CA ASN A 198 20.83 13.00 11.25
C ASN A 198 20.72 11.82 12.22
N GLY A 199 21.31 10.66 11.91
CA GLY A 199 21.25 9.48 12.77
C GLY A 199 19.83 8.96 12.99
N GLY A 200 19.03 8.93 11.91
CA GLY A 200 17.70 8.36 11.93
C GLY A 200 16.56 9.30 12.33
N ALA A 201 16.86 10.58 12.57
CA ALA A 201 15.84 11.59 12.86
C ALA A 201 15.18 12.12 11.57
N GLU A 202 13.90 12.48 11.68
CA GLU A 202 13.15 13.16 10.61
C GLU A 202 13.82 14.51 10.29
N GLY A 203 14.00 14.78 9.00
CA GLY A 203 14.58 16.02 8.51
C GLY A 203 13.60 16.83 7.66
N GLU A 204 13.96 18.09 7.39
CA GLU A 204 13.10 19.05 6.68
C GLU A 204 12.91 18.66 5.21
N ILE A 205 13.88 17.98 4.60
CA ILE A 205 13.78 17.54 3.19
C ILE A 205 12.72 16.45 3.06
N ALA A 206 12.64 15.54 4.04
CA ALA A 206 11.59 14.51 4.08
C ALA A 206 10.20 15.14 4.14
N VAL A 207 10.00 16.12 5.04
CA VAL A 207 8.72 16.83 5.19
C VAL A 207 8.34 17.55 3.90
N GLY A 208 9.29 18.26 3.28
CA GLY A 208 9.06 18.97 2.01
C GLY A 208 8.64 18.04 0.88
N LEU A 209 9.29 16.89 0.74
CA LEU A 209 8.91 15.89 -0.27
C LEU A 209 7.53 15.30 0.02
N GLY A 210 7.24 14.95 1.27
CA GLY A 210 5.92 14.45 1.68
C GLY A 210 4.81 15.46 1.38
N ALA A 211 5.05 16.75 1.60
CA ALA A 211 4.07 17.79 1.32
C ALA A 211 3.85 18.03 -0.18
N SER A 212 4.91 18.00 -0.99
CA SER A 212 4.79 18.05 -2.45
C SER A 212 3.94 16.89 -2.96
N LEU A 213 4.18 15.69 -2.45
CA LEU A 213 3.45 14.50 -2.84
C LEU A 213 1.96 14.58 -2.50
N VAL A 214 1.63 15.03 -1.29
CA VAL A 214 0.25 15.28 -0.84
C VAL A 214 -0.42 16.33 -1.74
N SER A 215 0.30 17.40 -2.08
CA SER A 215 -0.18 18.43 -3.00
C SER A 215 -0.60 17.84 -4.34
N ASP A 216 0.28 17.01 -4.91
CA ASP A 216 0.11 16.47 -6.26
C ASP A 216 -0.93 15.35 -6.31
N ILE A 217 -0.90 14.40 -5.37
CA ILE A 217 -1.82 13.25 -5.34
C ILE A 217 -3.25 13.73 -5.07
N PHE A 218 -3.43 14.64 -4.12
CA PHE A 218 -4.76 15.13 -3.73
C PHE A 218 -5.22 16.36 -4.52
N GLY A 219 -4.42 16.85 -5.48
CA GLY A 219 -4.78 18.02 -6.30
C GLY A 219 -5.05 19.28 -5.46
N LEU A 220 -4.32 19.45 -4.37
CA LEU A 220 -4.53 20.58 -3.46
C LEU A 220 -4.04 21.89 -4.08
N SER A 221 -3.00 21.87 -4.91
CA SER A 221 -2.46 23.09 -5.53
C SER A 221 -3.50 23.85 -6.37
N ASP A 222 -4.34 23.14 -7.12
CA ASP A 222 -5.39 23.72 -7.95
C ASP A 222 -6.63 24.17 -7.15
N SER A 223 -6.86 23.56 -5.97
CA SER A 223 -8.06 23.79 -5.15
C SER A 223 -7.83 24.78 -4.00
N LEU A 224 -6.59 25.19 -3.74
CA LEU A 224 -6.27 26.19 -2.73
C LEU A 224 -6.22 27.60 -3.35
N SER A 225 -6.65 28.61 -2.60
CA SER A 225 -6.52 30.01 -3.03
C SER A 225 -5.05 30.36 -3.25
N SER A 226 -4.79 31.30 -4.18
CA SER A 226 -3.47 31.64 -4.77
C SER A 226 -2.39 32.18 -3.80
N GLY A 227 -2.48 31.92 -2.50
CA GLY A 227 -1.49 32.27 -1.49
C GLY A 227 -1.25 31.21 -0.40
N MET A 228 -1.84 30.01 -0.52
CA MET A 228 -1.64 28.93 0.45
C MET A 228 -0.67 27.87 -0.10
N ASP A 229 0.52 27.78 0.50
CA ASP A 229 1.55 26.79 0.15
C ASP A 229 1.41 25.53 1.01
N ILE A 230 1.20 24.36 0.40
CA ILE A 230 0.96 23.06 1.05
C ILE A 230 2.15 22.55 1.87
N ALA A 231 3.38 22.93 1.51
CA ALA A 231 4.58 22.58 2.28
C ALA A 231 4.62 23.26 3.65
N THR A 232 4.07 24.47 3.73
CA THR A 232 3.91 25.17 4.99
C THR A 232 2.53 24.89 5.59
N ASN A 233 1.47 24.69 4.80
CA ASN A 233 0.06 24.86 5.20
C ASN A 233 -0.42 24.09 6.43
N PRO A 234 -0.10 22.81 6.68
CA PRO A 234 -0.54 22.16 7.92
C PRO A 234 0.13 22.78 9.15
N VAL A 235 1.38 23.20 9.01
CA VAL A 235 2.15 23.95 10.02
C VAL A 235 1.71 25.41 10.05
N THR A 236 1.39 26.05 8.91
CA THR A 236 0.87 27.43 8.83
C THR A 236 -0.56 27.53 9.31
N ILE A 237 -1.50 26.64 9.00
CA ILE A 237 -2.86 26.59 9.57
C ILE A 237 -2.81 26.44 11.07
N ALA A 238 -1.90 25.58 11.57
CA ALA A 238 -1.68 25.45 13.00
C ALA A 238 -0.90 26.62 13.61
N SER A 239 -0.15 27.39 12.82
CA SER A 239 0.63 28.58 13.26
C SER A 239 0.11 29.91 12.72
N LEU A 240 -1.10 29.95 12.13
CA LEU A 240 -1.70 31.09 11.43
C LEU A 240 -2.25 32.10 12.46
N GLY A 241 -1.46 32.43 13.48
CA GLY A 241 -1.69 33.52 14.43
C GLY A 241 -3.03 33.52 15.17
N ASN A 242 -3.86 32.50 14.99
CA ASN A 242 -5.22 32.43 15.50
C ASN A 242 -5.21 31.44 16.67
N PRO A 243 -5.62 31.84 17.90
CA PRO A 243 -5.61 30.99 19.10
C PRO A 243 -6.50 29.73 19.03
N VAL A 244 -6.95 29.31 17.84
CA VAL A 244 -7.97 28.28 17.59
C VAL A 244 -7.37 26.92 17.18
N PHE A 245 -6.14 26.86 16.64
CA PHE A 245 -5.50 25.58 16.28
C PHE A 245 -4.33 25.23 17.21
N ASP A 246 -4.33 23.98 17.69
CA ASP A 246 -3.39 23.43 18.67
C ASP A 246 -2.01 23.18 18.04
N THR A 247 -0.93 23.59 18.70
CA THR A 247 0.46 23.26 18.30
C THR A 247 0.68 21.75 18.15
N ALA A 248 -0.06 20.93 18.90
CA ALA A 248 -0.02 19.48 18.74
C ALA A 248 -0.52 18.99 17.37
N LEU A 249 -1.43 19.74 16.73
CA LEU A 249 -1.90 19.43 15.38
C LEU A 249 -0.82 19.72 14.34
N ALA A 250 -0.07 20.82 14.51
CA ALA A 250 1.09 21.15 13.68
C ALA A 250 2.15 20.05 13.75
N ASP A 251 2.52 19.67 14.98
CA ASP A 251 3.53 18.65 15.24
C ASP A 251 3.12 17.28 14.66
N LYS A 252 1.82 16.94 14.76
CA LYS A 252 1.28 15.72 14.15
C LYS A 252 1.43 15.76 12.63
N ALA A 253 1.02 16.85 11.99
CA ALA A 253 1.10 16.98 10.53
C ALA A 253 2.55 16.92 10.05
N TYR A 254 3.47 17.63 10.72
CA TYR A 254 4.90 17.63 10.39
C TYR A 254 5.48 16.22 10.42
N LYS A 255 5.23 15.46 11.49
CA LYS A 255 5.72 14.07 11.63
C LYS A 255 5.13 13.14 10.57
N GLN A 256 3.82 13.23 10.32
CA GLN A 256 3.19 12.40 9.29
C GLN A 256 3.76 12.72 7.90
N LEU A 257 4.07 13.99 7.60
CA LEU A 257 4.68 14.39 6.32
C LEU A 257 6.13 13.90 6.21
N GLY A 258 6.91 14.01 7.29
CA GLY A 258 8.27 13.50 7.35
C GLY A 258 8.32 11.99 7.15
N ASN A 259 7.41 11.25 7.80
CA ASN A 259 7.29 9.81 7.60
C ASN A 259 6.89 9.47 6.16
N LEU A 260 5.91 10.15 5.58
CA LEU A 260 5.51 9.95 4.19
C LEU A 260 6.67 10.19 3.21
N GLY A 261 7.39 11.30 3.37
CA GLY A 261 8.55 11.64 2.54
C GLY A 261 9.67 10.61 2.62
N LYS A 262 9.92 10.05 3.80
CA LYS A 262 10.87 8.95 3.98
C LYS A 262 10.40 7.67 3.28
N MET A 263 9.14 7.26 3.50
CA MET A 263 8.58 6.04 2.91
C MET A 263 8.61 6.11 1.39
N VAL A 264 8.10 7.19 0.79
CA VAL A 264 8.09 7.35 -0.67
C VAL A 264 9.50 7.36 -1.25
N SER A 265 10.48 7.92 -0.52
CA SER A 265 11.88 7.94 -0.96
C SER A 265 12.47 6.55 -1.03
N VAL A 266 12.23 5.71 -0.02
CA VAL A 266 12.65 4.31 -0.04
C VAL A 266 12.01 3.56 -1.20
N VAL A 267 10.69 3.61 -1.34
CA VAL A 267 9.99 2.85 -2.38
C VAL A 267 10.42 3.33 -3.78
N LYS A 268 10.63 4.64 -3.97
CA LYS A 268 11.16 5.20 -5.21
C LYS A 268 12.57 4.72 -5.52
N ILE A 269 13.45 4.66 -4.54
CA ILE A 269 14.84 4.26 -4.76
C ILE A 269 14.92 2.75 -4.95
N GLY A 270 14.15 1.96 -4.19
CA GLY A 270 13.95 0.54 -4.42
C GLY A 270 13.50 0.28 -5.86
N SER A 271 12.43 0.92 -6.32
CA SER A 271 11.95 0.73 -7.71
C SER A 271 12.95 1.15 -8.78
N VAL A 272 13.82 2.15 -8.53
CA VAL A 272 14.91 2.51 -9.44
C VAL A 272 15.99 1.44 -9.47
N ILE A 273 16.40 0.91 -8.32
CA ILE A 273 17.40 -0.17 -8.22
C ILE A 273 16.90 -1.44 -8.92
N LEU A 274 15.59 -1.69 -8.85
CA LEU A 274 14.95 -2.88 -9.39
C LEU A 274 14.68 -2.86 -10.90
N LYS A 275 14.87 -1.72 -11.59
CA LYS A 275 14.75 -1.69 -13.05
C LYS A 275 15.90 -2.48 -13.68
N ASP A 276 15.56 -3.41 -14.58
CA ASP A 276 16.50 -4.34 -15.23
C ASP A 276 17.70 -3.68 -15.92
N ASP A 277 17.62 -2.38 -16.23
CA ASP A 277 18.66 -1.60 -16.92
C ASP A 277 19.47 -0.67 -16.00
N ALA A 278 19.19 -0.63 -14.69
CA ALA A 278 19.91 0.26 -13.78
C ALA A 278 21.37 -0.18 -13.69
N SER A 279 22.26 0.55 -14.36
CA SER A 279 23.68 0.25 -14.30
C SER A 279 24.20 0.49 -12.89
N LYS A 280 25.27 -0.21 -12.47
CA LYS A 280 26.02 0.16 -11.25
C LYS A 280 26.36 1.65 -11.24
N GLY A 281 26.50 2.30 -12.40
CA GLY A 281 26.71 3.74 -12.55
C GLY A 281 25.50 4.61 -12.17
N ASP A 282 24.26 4.15 -12.40
CA ASP A 282 23.03 4.84 -11.98
C ASP A 282 22.83 4.70 -10.47
N MET A 283 23.20 3.55 -9.90
CA MET A 283 23.23 3.32 -8.45
C MET A 283 24.33 4.16 -7.77
N LEU A 284 25.55 4.18 -8.32
CA LEU A 284 26.71 4.93 -7.80
C LEU A 284 26.61 6.45 -8.01
N GLY A 285 25.88 6.89 -9.04
CA GLY A 285 25.63 8.31 -9.32
C GLY A 285 24.66 8.95 -8.32
N LEU A 286 23.66 8.20 -7.86
CA LEU A 286 22.72 8.62 -6.82
C LEU A 286 23.26 8.40 -5.40
N TYR A 287 24.04 7.33 -5.19
CA TYR A 287 24.65 6.99 -3.89
C TYR A 287 26.14 6.76 -4.04
N LYS A 288 26.94 7.73 -3.58
CA LYS A 288 28.41 7.61 -3.62
C LYS A 288 28.93 6.45 -2.76
N ASP A 289 28.20 6.05 -1.73
CA ASP A 289 28.54 4.95 -0.83
C ASP A 289 27.34 4.02 -0.61
N ALA A 290 27.41 2.78 -1.11
CA ALA A 290 26.39 1.75 -0.87
C ALA A 290 26.18 1.45 0.63
N ALA A 291 27.19 1.71 1.46
CA ALA A 291 27.10 1.59 2.92
C ALA A 291 26.17 2.64 3.55
N SER A 292 26.13 3.87 3.03
CA SER A 292 25.20 4.90 3.50
C SER A 292 23.77 4.59 3.09
N LEU A 293 23.59 4.02 1.90
CA LEU A 293 22.30 3.49 1.45
C LEU A 293 21.85 2.36 2.37
N ALA A 294 22.69 1.36 2.64
CA ALA A 294 22.35 0.27 3.57
C ALA A 294 21.93 0.81 4.96
N LEU A 295 22.67 1.81 5.48
CA LEU A 295 22.35 2.44 6.77
C LEU A 295 20.98 3.15 6.76
N SER A 296 20.57 3.79 5.65
CA SER A 296 19.27 4.47 5.58
C SER A 296 18.08 3.52 5.66
N PHE A 297 18.26 2.25 5.29
CA PHE A 297 17.21 1.22 5.34
C PHE A 297 17.28 0.37 6.61
N ALA A 298 18.45 0.19 7.23
CA ALA A 298 18.65 -0.72 8.36
C ALA A 298 17.92 -0.33 9.67
N GLU A 299 17.67 0.96 9.93
CA GLU A 299 17.04 1.39 11.19
C GLU A 299 15.51 1.22 11.24
N SER A 300 14.87 0.90 10.11
CA SER A 300 13.44 0.60 10.07
C SER A 300 13.26 -0.81 9.53
N ALA A 301 12.68 -1.71 10.34
CA ALA A 301 12.43 -3.09 9.92
C ALA A 301 11.69 -3.16 8.57
N THR A 302 10.66 -2.33 8.40
CA THR A 302 9.88 -2.22 7.16
C THR A 302 10.72 -1.76 5.97
N LEU A 303 11.63 -0.80 6.16
CA LEU A 303 12.48 -0.30 5.08
C LEU A 303 13.59 -1.32 4.79
N GLY A 304 14.21 -1.90 5.81
CA GLY A 304 15.23 -2.93 5.70
C GLY A 304 14.81 -4.10 4.82
N VAL A 305 13.54 -4.51 4.91
CA VAL A 305 12.95 -5.59 4.09
C VAL A 305 13.05 -5.33 2.58
N VAL A 306 12.93 -4.09 2.11
CA VAL A 306 13.09 -3.76 0.67
C VAL A 306 14.51 -4.06 0.19
N MET A 307 15.50 -3.60 0.95
CA MET A 307 16.91 -3.84 0.63
C MET A 307 17.27 -5.32 0.78
N SER A 308 16.67 -6.01 1.76
CA SER A 308 16.79 -7.46 1.90
C SER A 308 16.43 -8.18 0.60
N GLY A 309 15.31 -7.84 -0.03
CA GLY A 309 14.91 -8.42 -1.32
C GLY A 309 15.91 -8.17 -2.45
N VAL A 310 16.48 -6.95 -2.52
CA VAL A 310 17.56 -6.62 -3.48
C VAL A 310 18.80 -7.47 -3.22
N TRP A 311 19.22 -7.63 -1.97
CA TRP A 311 20.40 -8.40 -1.62
C TRP A 311 20.25 -9.89 -1.85
N VAL A 312 19.08 -10.47 -1.62
CA VAL A 312 18.80 -11.87 -2.00
C VAL A 312 19.03 -12.06 -3.50
N PHE A 313 18.47 -11.18 -4.32
CA PHE A 313 18.63 -11.23 -5.77
C PHE A 313 20.08 -11.04 -6.22
N ASP A 314 20.78 -10.02 -5.73
CA ASP A 314 22.19 -9.77 -6.07
C ASP A 314 23.09 -10.94 -5.64
N TYR A 315 22.85 -11.50 -4.45
CA TYR A 315 23.60 -12.64 -3.97
C TYR A 315 23.39 -13.89 -4.84
N THR A 316 22.14 -14.21 -5.19
CA THR A 316 21.82 -15.33 -6.09
C THR A 316 22.46 -15.13 -7.47
N ILE A 317 22.40 -13.93 -8.05
CA ILE A 317 23.06 -13.58 -9.32
C ILE A 317 24.56 -13.78 -9.25
N ASN A 318 25.24 -13.17 -8.28
CA ASN A 318 26.70 -13.21 -8.19
C ASN A 318 27.17 -14.66 -8.03
N THR A 319 26.47 -15.43 -7.20
CA THR A 319 26.78 -16.85 -6.98
C THR A 319 26.55 -17.69 -8.24
N MET A 320 25.47 -17.42 -8.99
CA MET A 320 25.17 -18.06 -10.28
C MET A 320 26.29 -17.81 -11.31
N PHE A 321 26.71 -16.56 -11.48
CA PHE A 321 27.73 -16.17 -12.47
C PHE A 321 29.14 -16.61 -12.09
N GLU A 322 29.52 -16.55 -10.81
CA GLU A 322 30.84 -16.97 -10.33
C GLU A 322 31.07 -18.47 -10.49
N GLN A 323 30.01 -19.27 -10.40
CA GLN A 323 30.14 -20.71 -10.28
C GLN A 323 29.73 -21.51 -11.53
N GLY A 324 29.43 -20.85 -12.65
CA GLY A 324 28.86 -21.48 -13.84
C GLY A 324 29.57 -22.77 -14.29
N MET A 325 28.77 -23.84 -14.47
CA MET A 325 28.90 -24.95 -15.45
C MET A 325 27.93 -26.10 -15.06
N ALA A 326 27.48 -26.87 -16.06
CA ALA A 326 26.58 -28.02 -15.90
C ALA A 326 27.21 -29.15 -15.07
N MET A 327 26.44 -29.69 -14.12
CA MET A 327 26.85 -30.84 -13.31
C MET A 327 27.04 -32.07 -14.20
N LYS A 328 28.17 -32.78 -14.04
CA LYS A 328 28.42 -34.05 -14.73
C LYS A 328 27.69 -35.19 -14.01
N MET A 329 26.55 -35.59 -14.57
CA MET A 329 25.69 -36.63 -14.00
C MET A 329 26.08 -38.02 -14.51
N GLU A 330 26.83 -38.79 -13.72
CA GLU A 330 26.92 -40.24 -13.89
C GLU A 330 26.69 -40.95 -12.55
N ASN A 331 26.01 -42.10 -12.59
CA ASN A 331 25.84 -43.00 -11.43
C ASN A 331 25.16 -42.32 -10.23
N ILE A 332 25.84 -42.27 -9.07
CA ILE A 332 25.31 -41.79 -7.79
C ILE A 332 24.90 -40.30 -7.85
N GLY A 333 25.49 -39.52 -8.76
CA GLY A 333 25.12 -38.11 -8.97
C GLY A 333 23.67 -37.93 -9.45
N MET A 334 23.16 -38.84 -10.29
CA MET A 334 21.75 -38.81 -10.73
C MET A 334 20.78 -39.12 -9.60
N VAL A 335 21.11 -40.12 -8.78
CA VAL A 335 20.31 -40.49 -7.59
C VAL A 335 20.27 -39.33 -6.60
N TYR A 336 21.42 -38.70 -6.38
CA TYR A 336 21.56 -37.53 -5.53
C TYR A 336 20.75 -36.34 -6.05
N GLN A 337 20.81 -36.02 -7.35
CA GLN A 337 20.01 -34.94 -7.92
C GLN A 337 18.50 -35.24 -7.76
N TYR A 338 18.07 -36.43 -8.18
CA TYR A 338 16.66 -36.84 -8.07
C TYR A 338 16.13 -36.74 -6.64
N PHE A 339 16.93 -37.12 -5.64
CA PHE A 339 16.56 -36.94 -4.23
C PHE A 339 16.20 -35.49 -3.89
N ASN A 340 17.00 -34.55 -4.37
CA ASN A 340 16.83 -33.14 -4.03
C ASN A 340 15.77 -32.43 -4.89
N ASP A 341 15.52 -32.94 -6.10
CA ASP A 341 14.73 -32.22 -7.11
C ASP A 341 13.31 -32.78 -7.26
N ASP A 342 13.14 -34.10 -7.11
CA ASP A 342 11.91 -34.79 -7.50
C ASP A 342 11.40 -35.80 -6.45
N PHE A 343 12.27 -36.32 -5.58
CA PHE A 343 11.91 -37.43 -4.69
C PHE A 343 10.84 -37.06 -3.67
N ASN A 344 9.81 -37.89 -3.58
CA ASN A 344 8.68 -37.69 -2.69
C ASN A 344 8.19 -39.05 -2.15
N SER A 345 8.82 -39.52 -1.08
CA SER A 345 8.45 -40.76 -0.39
C SER A 345 8.69 -40.66 1.12
N GLY A 346 7.78 -41.27 1.89
CA GLY A 346 7.85 -41.30 3.34
C GLY A 346 7.89 -39.90 3.97
N GLN A 347 8.96 -39.60 4.70
CA GLN A 347 9.18 -38.30 5.36
C GLN A 347 10.01 -37.31 4.52
N TYR A 348 10.51 -37.74 3.36
CA TYR A 348 11.40 -36.94 2.51
C TYR A 348 10.63 -36.42 1.32
N ARG A 349 10.66 -35.10 1.15
CA ARG A 349 10.07 -34.39 0.01
C ARG A 349 11.08 -33.40 -0.52
N ALA A 350 11.38 -33.51 -1.80
CA ALA A 350 12.10 -32.49 -2.54
C ALA A 350 11.34 -31.16 -2.42
N ARG A 351 12.09 -30.08 -2.19
CA ARG A 351 11.53 -28.74 -2.10
C ARG A 351 11.17 -28.23 -3.48
N THR A 352 9.95 -27.74 -3.60
CA THR A 352 9.48 -26.97 -4.75
C THR A 352 10.12 -25.58 -4.77
N LEU A 353 10.02 -24.88 -5.90
CA LEU A 353 10.43 -23.47 -5.96
C LEU A 353 9.58 -22.58 -5.04
N LYS A 354 8.32 -22.96 -4.78
CA LYS A 354 7.44 -22.28 -3.82
C LYS A 354 7.96 -22.42 -2.39
N ASP A 355 8.41 -23.61 -1.99
CA ASP A 355 9.05 -23.82 -0.68
C ASP A 355 10.29 -22.96 -0.50
N TRP A 356 11.15 -22.90 -1.53
CA TRP A 356 12.34 -22.05 -1.51
C TRP A 356 12.02 -20.56 -1.46
N ARG A 357 10.96 -20.12 -2.16
CA ARG A 357 10.47 -18.75 -2.10
C ARG A 357 10.08 -18.37 -0.67
N GLN A 358 9.30 -19.22 0.00
CA GLN A 358 8.90 -18.96 1.38
C GLN A 358 10.10 -18.90 2.33
N ILE A 359 11.06 -19.82 2.19
CA ILE A 359 12.29 -19.81 3.00
C ILE A 359 13.07 -18.50 2.82
N PHE A 360 13.19 -18.01 1.58
CA PHE A 360 13.87 -16.74 1.31
C PHE A 360 13.10 -15.55 1.89
N ILE A 361 11.76 -15.55 1.81
CA ILE A 361 10.91 -14.55 2.49
C ILE A 361 11.18 -14.58 4.00
N ASP A 362 11.07 -15.75 4.64
CA ASP A 362 11.28 -15.91 6.08
C ASP A 362 12.66 -15.40 6.50
N ILE A 363 13.72 -15.79 5.78
CA ILE A 363 15.09 -15.32 6.05
C ILE A 363 15.17 -13.78 5.98
N THR A 364 14.56 -13.16 4.97
CA THR A 364 14.60 -11.70 4.83
C THR A 364 13.81 -10.95 5.89
N GLU A 365 12.69 -11.52 6.35
CA GLU A 365 11.84 -10.94 7.39
C GLU A 365 12.43 -11.11 8.79
N GLU A 366 13.13 -12.21 9.04
CA GLU A 366 13.85 -12.46 10.29
C GLU A 366 15.11 -11.58 10.43
N ASN A 367 15.65 -11.07 9.31
CA ASN A 367 16.91 -10.33 9.25
C ASN A 367 16.78 -8.99 8.48
N PRO A 368 15.84 -8.11 8.85
CA PRO A 368 15.53 -6.91 8.06
C PRO A 368 16.73 -5.95 8.02
N GLY A 369 17.20 -5.61 6.82
CA GLY A 369 18.29 -4.65 6.67
C GLY A 369 19.69 -5.15 7.06
N ASP A 370 19.86 -6.45 7.35
CA ASP A 370 21.17 -7.08 7.63
C ASP A 370 21.60 -8.01 6.49
N GLU A 371 22.31 -7.44 5.51
CA GLU A 371 22.83 -8.17 4.34
C GLU A 371 23.68 -9.39 4.72
N ALA A 372 24.53 -9.26 5.75
CA ALA A 372 25.45 -10.31 6.14
C ALA A 372 24.72 -11.48 6.77
N ALA A 373 23.74 -11.21 7.63
CA ALA A 373 22.91 -12.23 8.24
C ALA A 373 22.05 -12.97 7.19
N ILE A 374 21.46 -12.25 6.24
CA ILE A 374 20.68 -12.83 5.13
C ILE A 374 21.53 -13.76 4.29
N LYS A 375 22.71 -13.31 3.83
CA LYS A 375 23.62 -14.13 3.02
C LYS A 375 24.05 -15.39 3.78
N ALA A 376 24.44 -15.25 5.04
CA ALA A 376 24.83 -16.37 5.87
C ALA A 376 23.69 -17.39 6.09
N ALA A 377 22.46 -16.90 6.27
CA ALA A 377 21.28 -17.76 6.42
C ALA A 377 20.96 -18.53 5.14
N ILE A 378 21.00 -17.88 3.97
CA ILE A 378 20.81 -18.52 2.66
C ILE A 378 21.89 -19.59 2.43
N GLU A 379 23.16 -19.24 2.64
CA GLU A 379 24.29 -20.18 2.48
C GLU A 379 24.14 -21.41 3.36
N LYS A 380 23.83 -21.18 4.64
CA LYS A 380 23.63 -22.24 5.62
C LYS A 380 22.49 -23.16 5.20
N GLU A 381 21.37 -22.60 4.74
CA GLU A 381 20.19 -23.39 4.40
C GLU A 381 20.38 -24.19 3.11
N ILE A 382 21.02 -23.61 2.10
CA ILE A 382 21.39 -24.30 0.86
C ILE A 382 22.40 -25.41 1.16
N ASP A 383 23.42 -25.15 1.98
CA ASP A 383 24.42 -26.16 2.36
C ASP A 383 23.79 -27.32 3.13
N ARG A 384 22.93 -27.00 4.12
CA ARG A 384 22.17 -28.00 4.88
C ARG A 384 21.33 -28.86 3.94
N TYR A 385 20.55 -28.25 3.05
CA TYR A 385 19.68 -28.97 2.12
C TYR A 385 20.48 -29.90 1.20
N ALA A 386 21.54 -29.39 0.60
CA ALA A 386 22.40 -30.16 -0.31
C ALA A 386 23.08 -31.36 0.37
N ARG A 387 23.22 -31.37 1.70
CA ARG A 387 23.88 -32.45 2.44
C ARG A 387 22.95 -33.55 2.93
N VAL A 388 21.63 -33.32 2.99
CA VAL A 388 20.66 -34.27 3.58
C VAL A 388 20.81 -35.67 3.00
N PHE A 389 20.92 -35.82 1.68
CA PHE A 389 21.07 -37.11 1.02
C PHE A 389 22.25 -37.94 1.55
N TRP A 390 23.36 -37.30 1.84
CA TRP A 390 24.61 -37.95 2.28
C TRP A 390 24.59 -38.36 3.75
N GLU A 391 23.64 -37.83 4.52
CA GLU A 391 23.38 -38.16 5.92
C GLU A 391 22.35 -39.29 6.08
N LEU A 392 21.70 -39.70 4.97
CA LEU A 392 20.73 -40.79 4.97
C LEU A 392 21.39 -42.14 5.22
N GLY A 393 20.62 -43.05 5.82
CA GLY A 393 20.99 -44.46 5.90
C GLY A 393 21.03 -45.10 4.50
N PRO A 394 21.88 -46.14 4.31
CA PRO A 394 22.06 -46.79 3.00
C PRO A 394 20.78 -47.43 2.45
N ASP A 395 19.85 -47.85 3.31
CA ASP A 395 18.57 -48.42 2.89
C ASP A 395 17.68 -47.36 2.23
N THR A 396 17.63 -46.14 2.78
CA THR A 396 16.86 -45.02 2.19
C THR A 396 17.51 -44.54 0.89
N GLN A 397 18.84 -44.46 0.83
CA GLN A 397 19.53 -44.12 -0.42
C GLN A 397 19.27 -45.17 -1.52
N ALA A 398 19.16 -46.45 -1.15
CA ALA A 398 18.82 -47.53 -2.07
C ALA A 398 17.36 -47.45 -2.56
N GLU A 399 16.43 -46.99 -1.72
CA GLU A 399 15.03 -46.72 -2.10
C GLU A 399 14.96 -45.66 -3.19
N VAL A 400 15.62 -44.51 -2.99
CA VAL A 400 15.71 -43.41 -3.99
C VAL A 400 16.26 -43.93 -5.32
N ALA A 401 17.37 -44.69 -5.28
CA ALA A 401 17.97 -45.25 -6.48
C ALA A 401 17.03 -46.24 -7.22
N SER A 402 16.18 -46.95 -6.48
CA SER A 402 15.25 -47.92 -7.06
C SER A 402 14.17 -47.28 -7.92
N GLU A 403 13.71 -46.07 -7.58
CA GLU A 403 12.75 -45.31 -8.41
C GLU A 403 13.32 -44.91 -9.77
N LEU A 404 14.64 -44.70 -9.83
CA LEU A 404 15.35 -44.44 -11.08
C LEU A 404 15.72 -45.72 -11.87
N ASN A 405 15.31 -46.91 -11.41
CA ASN A 405 15.75 -48.21 -11.92
C ASN A 405 17.28 -48.41 -11.87
N VAL A 406 17.93 -47.79 -10.89
CA VAL A 406 19.38 -47.83 -10.70
C VAL A 406 19.74 -48.84 -9.62
N ASN A 407 20.69 -49.73 -9.90
CA ASN A 407 21.11 -50.75 -8.92
C ASN A 407 22.14 -50.18 -7.93
N TYR A 408 21.64 -49.59 -6.84
CA TYR A 408 22.45 -49.01 -5.77
C TYR A 408 23.54 -49.95 -5.23
N LYS A 409 23.24 -51.25 -5.07
CA LYS A 409 24.17 -52.25 -4.55
C LYS A 409 25.36 -52.55 -5.47
N ARG A 410 25.29 -52.13 -6.74
CA ARG A 410 26.39 -52.23 -7.72
C ARG A 410 27.15 -50.91 -7.87
N MET A 411 26.73 -49.85 -7.19
CA MET A 411 27.41 -48.56 -7.20
C MET A 411 28.52 -48.56 -6.14
N SER A 412 29.66 -47.98 -6.48
CA SER A 412 30.68 -47.65 -5.47
C SER A 412 30.19 -46.42 -4.72
N TYR A 413 30.05 -46.51 -3.39
CA TYR A 413 29.71 -45.35 -2.58
C TYR A 413 30.88 -44.36 -2.57
N PRO A 414 30.65 -43.06 -2.83
CA PRO A 414 31.71 -42.07 -2.85
C PRO A 414 32.31 -41.86 -1.46
N THR A 415 33.61 -41.58 -1.41
CA THR A 415 34.31 -41.11 -0.22
C THR A 415 33.87 -39.69 0.14
N SER A 416 34.14 -39.25 1.37
CA SER A 416 33.87 -37.86 1.77
C SER A 416 34.53 -36.83 0.85
N ALA A 417 35.73 -37.12 0.33
CA ALA A 417 36.42 -36.24 -0.62
C ALA A 417 35.77 -36.20 -2.02
N GLU A 418 35.01 -37.24 -2.39
CA GLU A 418 34.25 -37.31 -3.64
C GLU A 418 32.82 -36.73 -3.49
N ILE A 419 32.28 -36.71 -2.27
CA ILE A 419 30.99 -36.07 -1.96
C ILE A 419 31.08 -34.54 -2.05
N GLU A 420 32.16 -33.93 -1.56
CA GLU A 420 32.28 -32.45 -1.55
C GLU A 420 32.14 -31.82 -2.95
N PRO A 421 32.79 -32.33 -4.02
CA PRO A 421 32.54 -31.85 -5.39
C PRO A 421 31.09 -32.02 -5.85
N LEU A 422 30.42 -33.12 -5.48
CA LEU A 422 29.02 -33.36 -5.87
C LEU A 422 28.08 -32.36 -5.18
N VAL A 423 28.27 -32.12 -3.88
CA VAL A 423 27.51 -31.11 -3.13
C VAL A 423 27.77 -29.72 -3.72
N ALA A 424 29.02 -29.38 -4.01
CA ALA A 424 29.37 -28.12 -4.63
C ALA A 424 28.70 -27.94 -6.00
N ASP A 425 28.70 -28.97 -6.84
CA ASP A 425 28.07 -28.92 -8.16
C ASP A 425 26.54 -28.84 -8.09
N TYR A 426 25.91 -29.54 -7.15
CA TYR A 426 24.47 -29.41 -6.93
C TYR A 426 24.08 -28.02 -6.42
N LYS A 427 24.85 -27.44 -5.48
CA LYS A 427 24.59 -26.07 -5.01
C LYS A 427 24.58 -25.07 -6.17
N LYS A 428 25.49 -25.21 -7.14
CA LYS A 428 25.54 -24.37 -8.35
C LYS A 428 24.27 -24.48 -9.18
N ASP A 429 23.84 -25.70 -9.45
CA ASP A 429 22.61 -25.95 -10.21
C ASP A 429 21.38 -25.39 -9.47
N LEU A 430 21.34 -25.58 -8.15
CA LEU A 430 20.30 -25.01 -7.31
C LEU A 430 20.29 -23.48 -7.38
N TYR A 431 21.43 -22.77 -7.32
CA TYR A 431 21.45 -21.31 -7.49
C TYR A 431 20.88 -20.86 -8.85
N ASN A 432 21.15 -21.60 -9.94
CA ASN A 432 20.52 -21.31 -11.24
C ASN A 432 19.00 -21.45 -11.16
N ARG A 433 18.50 -22.52 -10.52
CA ARG A 433 17.06 -22.78 -10.34
C ARG A 433 16.38 -21.79 -9.41
N LEU A 434 17.11 -21.23 -8.45
CA LEU A 434 16.62 -20.23 -7.50
C LEU A 434 16.65 -18.80 -8.05
N TYR A 435 17.18 -18.56 -9.24
CA TYR A 435 17.18 -17.23 -9.84
C TYR A 435 15.76 -16.64 -10.02
N PRO A 436 14.79 -17.35 -10.62
CA PRO A 436 13.40 -16.87 -10.67
C PRO A 436 12.79 -16.66 -9.29
N VAL A 437 13.12 -17.53 -8.32
CA VAL A 437 12.66 -17.41 -6.92
C VAL A 437 13.16 -16.10 -6.29
N SER A 438 14.46 -15.80 -6.42
CA SER A 438 15.04 -14.57 -5.89
C SER A 438 14.42 -13.31 -6.51
N THR A 439 14.05 -13.38 -7.81
CA THR A 439 13.32 -12.31 -8.50
C THR A 439 11.94 -12.10 -7.91
N SER A 440 11.21 -13.19 -7.64
CA SER A 440 9.89 -13.14 -7.02
C SER A 440 9.95 -12.57 -5.60
N VAL A 441 10.86 -13.05 -4.76
CA VAL A 441 11.04 -12.54 -3.39
C VAL A 441 11.35 -11.05 -3.39
N ARG A 442 12.24 -10.61 -4.27
CA ARG A 442 12.57 -9.19 -4.47
C ARG A 442 11.34 -8.36 -4.82
N ASN A 443 10.50 -8.83 -5.75
CA ASN A 443 9.27 -8.13 -6.16
C ASN A 443 8.24 -8.12 -5.01
N TYR A 444 8.08 -9.23 -4.30
CA TYR A 444 7.21 -9.33 -3.13
C TYR A 444 7.59 -8.32 -2.04
N MET A 445 8.89 -8.22 -1.70
CA MET A 445 9.37 -7.26 -0.70
C MET A 445 9.16 -5.81 -1.14
N GLN A 446 9.30 -5.53 -2.43
CA GLN A 446 8.98 -4.21 -2.98
C GLN A 446 7.48 -3.89 -2.79
N GLN A 447 6.57 -4.83 -3.09
CA GLN A 447 5.12 -4.63 -2.92
C GLN A 447 4.73 -4.41 -1.45
N LYS A 448 5.36 -5.11 -0.50
CA LYS A 448 5.17 -4.85 0.93
C LYS A 448 5.51 -3.40 1.30
N ALA A 449 6.57 -2.83 0.72
CA ALA A 449 6.92 -1.46 0.99
C ALA A 449 5.99 -0.44 0.32
N TYR A 450 5.46 -0.75 -0.86
CA TYR A 450 4.37 0.04 -1.46
C TYR A 450 3.14 0.07 -0.55
N ALA A 451 2.74 -1.08 0.02
CA ALA A 451 1.61 -1.13 0.96
C ALA A 451 1.83 -0.22 2.19
N GLU A 452 3.06 -0.14 2.69
CA GLU A 452 3.42 0.73 3.83
C GLU A 452 3.49 2.21 3.45
N TYR A 453 3.92 2.52 2.23
CA TYR A 453 3.80 3.86 1.66
C TYR A 453 2.33 4.28 1.52
N VAL A 454 1.44 3.39 1.06
CA VAL A 454 -0.01 3.64 1.01
C VAL A 454 -0.58 3.87 2.41
N LYS A 455 -0.15 3.13 3.43
CA LYS A 455 -0.54 3.41 4.83
C LYS A 455 -0.14 4.84 5.24
N ALA A 456 1.07 5.30 4.89
CA ALA A 456 1.51 6.66 5.18
C ALA A 456 0.71 7.73 4.42
N LEU A 457 0.28 7.46 3.18
CA LEU A 457 -0.64 8.34 2.45
C LEU A 457 -2.04 8.35 3.09
N ASN A 458 -2.54 7.21 3.55
CA ASN A 458 -3.82 7.11 4.26
C ASN A 458 -3.81 7.88 5.58
N ASP A 459 -2.67 7.95 6.28
CA ASP A 459 -2.50 8.80 7.45
C ASP A 459 -2.68 10.30 7.12
N GLN A 460 -2.18 10.74 5.96
CA GLN A 460 -2.42 12.10 5.46
C GLN A 460 -3.87 12.31 5.06
N ARG A 461 -4.44 11.36 4.33
CA ARG A 461 -5.86 11.37 3.97
C ARG A 461 -6.74 11.53 5.20
N ALA A 462 -6.51 10.74 6.24
CA ALA A 462 -7.23 10.82 7.50
C ALA A 462 -7.05 12.17 8.19
N PHE A 463 -5.86 12.77 8.11
CA PHE A 463 -5.61 14.11 8.60
C PHE A 463 -6.46 15.18 7.87
N TYR A 464 -6.51 15.16 6.55
CA TYR A 464 -7.31 16.13 5.78
C TYR A 464 -8.82 15.85 5.85
N ASN A 465 -9.22 14.59 6.00
CA ASN A 465 -10.62 14.20 6.14
C ASN A 465 -11.15 14.36 7.57
N GLN A 466 -10.30 14.71 8.54
CA GLN A 466 -10.74 14.88 9.92
C GLN A 466 -11.84 15.94 10.02
N VAL A 467 -12.90 15.62 10.75
CA VAL A 467 -14.03 16.53 10.96
C VAL A 467 -13.74 17.42 12.16
N ILE A 468 -13.72 18.72 11.91
CA ILE A 468 -13.62 19.76 12.93
C ILE A 468 -15.03 20.22 13.28
N ASN A 469 -15.39 20.08 14.55
CA ASN A 469 -16.62 20.65 15.10
C ASN A 469 -16.30 22.01 15.67
N PHE A 470 -17.13 23.00 15.39
CA PHE A 470 -16.98 24.34 15.96
C PHE A 470 -18.31 24.89 16.43
N THR A 471 -18.24 25.76 17.43
CA THR A 471 -19.38 26.48 17.96
C THR A 471 -19.00 27.94 18.09
N ILE A 472 -19.83 28.81 17.54
CA ILE A 472 -19.73 30.25 17.68
C ILE A 472 -20.85 30.67 18.63
N THR A 473 -20.48 31.35 19.70
CA THR A 473 -21.41 31.83 20.71
C THR A 473 -21.14 33.30 20.95
N GLU A 474 -22.19 34.11 20.92
CA GLU A 474 -22.13 35.49 21.38
C GLU A 474 -21.71 35.52 22.86
N ASP A 475 -20.68 36.29 23.20
CA ASP A 475 -20.30 36.51 24.60
C ASP A 475 -21.32 37.45 25.26
N VAL A 476 -22.25 36.86 26.00
CA VAL A 476 -23.39 37.55 26.63
C VAL A 476 -23.22 37.52 28.15
N ALA A 477 -23.28 38.69 28.79
CA ALA A 477 -23.27 38.78 30.25
C ALA A 477 -24.41 37.96 30.89
N GLN A 478 -24.15 37.38 32.06
CA GLN A 478 -25.11 36.52 32.74
C GLN A 478 -26.48 37.21 32.93
N GLY A 479 -27.54 36.64 32.34
CA GLY A 479 -28.91 37.16 32.42
C GLY A 479 -29.30 38.17 31.34
N ALA A 480 -28.37 38.58 30.46
CA ALA A 480 -28.69 39.37 29.27
C ALA A 480 -29.19 38.49 28.11
N LYS A 481 -29.87 39.10 27.14
CA LYS A 481 -30.29 38.43 25.91
C LYS A 481 -29.24 38.64 24.82
N PRO A 482 -28.96 37.63 23.98
CA PRO A 482 -28.09 37.77 22.82
C PRO A 482 -28.64 38.83 21.86
N LYS A 483 -27.77 39.73 21.41
CA LYS A 483 -28.08 40.80 20.46
C LYS A 483 -28.27 40.25 19.05
N TYR A 484 -27.53 39.21 18.68
CA TYR A 484 -27.48 38.70 17.31
C TYR A 484 -28.37 37.46 17.10
N ALA A 485 -29.25 37.13 18.04
CA ALA A 485 -30.21 36.05 17.85
C ALA A 485 -31.06 36.26 16.58
N GLY A 486 -31.12 35.24 15.72
CA GLY A 486 -31.84 35.27 14.45
C GLY A 486 -31.09 35.95 13.29
N TYR A 487 -29.89 36.50 13.51
CA TYR A 487 -29.06 37.03 12.43
C TYR A 487 -28.56 35.88 11.54
N VAL A 488 -28.41 36.18 10.25
CA VAL A 488 -27.70 35.29 9.32
C VAL A 488 -26.21 35.50 9.53
N MET A 489 -25.48 34.40 9.65
CA MET A 489 -24.04 34.37 9.84
C MET A 489 -23.39 33.72 8.63
N ARG A 490 -22.30 34.29 8.11
CA ARG A 490 -21.44 33.65 7.12
C ARG A 490 -19.98 33.73 7.56
N LEU A 491 -19.25 32.64 7.35
CA LEU A 491 -17.79 32.62 7.50
C LEU A 491 -17.12 33.18 6.24
N GLU A 492 -16.19 34.11 6.42
CA GLU A 492 -15.51 34.85 5.34
C GLU A 492 -14.00 35.05 5.64
N PRO A 493 -13.18 35.37 4.62
CA PRO A 493 -13.49 35.33 3.18
C PRO A 493 -13.63 33.88 2.68
N LEU A 494 -14.42 33.69 1.62
CA LEU A 494 -14.55 32.40 0.94
C LEU A 494 -13.84 32.45 -0.40
N SER A 495 -13.18 31.35 -0.77
CA SER A 495 -12.62 31.15 -2.11
C SER A 495 -13.70 31.04 -3.18
N ASP A 496 -13.32 31.20 -4.45
CA ASP A 496 -14.25 31.11 -5.58
C ASP A 496 -14.84 29.71 -5.77
N ILE A 497 -14.13 28.67 -5.32
CA ILE A 497 -14.60 27.27 -5.38
C ILE A 497 -15.53 26.91 -4.22
N ALA A 498 -15.61 27.76 -3.19
CA ALA A 498 -16.42 27.46 -2.02
C ALA A 498 -17.92 27.52 -2.35
N VAL A 499 -18.65 26.46 -2.02
CA VAL A 499 -20.12 26.49 -2.06
C VAL A 499 -20.63 27.40 -0.94
N LYS A 500 -20.86 28.68 -1.24
CA LYS A 500 -21.19 29.75 -0.25
C LYS A 500 -22.28 29.35 0.75
N LYS A 501 -23.34 28.70 0.28
CA LYS A 501 -24.45 28.22 1.12
C LYS A 501 -24.00 27.29 2.26
N ASN A 502 -22.94 26.51 2.07
CA ASN A 502 -22.43 25.58 3.07
C ASN A 502 -21.73 26.27 4.26
N TRP A 503 -21.33 27.53 4.07
CA TRP A 503 -20.62 28.37 5.03
C TRP A 503 -21.51 29.43 5.68
N THR A 504 -22.81 29.38 5.41
CA THR A 504 -23.84 30.31 5.92
C THR A 504 -24.79 29.56 6.86
N GLY A 505 -25.26 30.23 7.91
CA GLY A 505 -26.27 29.71 8.83
C GLY A 505 -26.99 30.83 9.58
N THR A 506 -27.83 30.47 10.55
CA THR A 506 -28.58 31.45 11.35
C THR A 506 -28.30 31.21 12.83
N LEU A 507 -27.98 32.28 13.57
CA LEU A 507 -27.79 32.21 15.01
C LEU A 507 -29.12 31.86 15.70
N ASN A 508 -29.07 30.87 16.60
CA ASN A 508 -30.26 30.46 17.34
C ASN A 508 -30.68 31.55 18.37
N LYS A 509 -31.77 31.28 19.09
CA LYS A 509 -32.32 32.19 20.12
C LYS A 509 -31.33 32.54 21.25
N ASP A 510 -30.29 31.73 21.42
CA ASP A 510 -29.25 31.87 22.45
C ASP A 510 -27.99 32.56 21.87
N GLY A 511 -28.05 33.10 20.64
CA GLY A 511 -26.92 33.77 19.99
C GLY A 511 -25.81 32.80 19.60
N CYS A 512 -26.17 31.54 19.37
CA CYS A 512 -25.23 30.44 19.16
C CYS A 512 -25.49 29.73 17.84
N ILE A 513 -24.43 29.24 17.21
CA ILE A 513 -24.49 28.30 16.09
C ILE A 513 -23.37 27.27 16.22
N SER A 514 -23.73 26.02 16.03
CA SER A 514 -22.77 24.91 15.97
C SER A 514 -22.80 24.30 14.58
N SER A 515 -21.63 23.95 14.08
CA SER A 515 -21.46 23.37 12.76
C SER A 515 -20.18 22.54 12.71
N ARG A 516 -19.93 21.90 11.58
CA ARG A 516 -18.79 21.03 11.37
C ARG A 516 -18.35 21.06 9.90
N PHE A 517 -17.06 20.90 9.68
CA PHE A 517 -16.45 20.81 8.35
C PHE A 517 -15.27 19.83 8.40
N THR A 518 -14.85 19.32 7.24
CA THR A 518 -13.57 18.61 7.13
C THR A 518 -12.41 19.60 7.07
N MET A 519 -11.21 19.19 7.50
CA MET A 519 -10.01 20.03 7.34
C MET A 519 -9.82 20.43 5.87
N LEU A 520 -9.96 19.48 4.94
CA LEU A 520 -9.90 19.76 3.51
C LEU A 520 -10.95 20.78 3.07
N GLY A 521 -12.22 20.61 3.45
CA GLY A 521 -13.28 21.53 3.07
C GLY A 521 -13.02 22.95 3.56
N PHE A 522 -12.48 23.11 4.77
CA PHE A 522 -12.06 24.40 5.31
C PHE A 522 -10.92 25.03 4.52
N MET A 523 -9.92 24.24 4.16
CA MET A 523 -8.79 24.71 3.34
C MET A 523 -9.25 25.12 1.93
N GLN A 524 -10.02 24.28 1.25
CA GLN A 524 -10.58 24.58 -0.07
C GLN A 524 -11.44 25.84 -0.06
N ALA A 525 -12.17 26.09 1.03
CA ALA A 525 -12.96 27.31 1.19
C ALA A 525 -12.12 28.58 1.41
N GLY A 526 -10.79 28.50 1.43
CA GLY A 526 -9.89 29.64 1.63
C GLY A 526 -9.57 29.92 3.11
N SER A 527 -9.82 28.96 3.99
CA SER A 527 -9.59 29.07 5.45
C SER A 527 -10.28 30.30 6.07
N PRO A 528 -11.61 30.44 5.93
CA PRO A 528 -12.34 31.61 6.41
C PRO A 528 -12.13 31.81 7.92
N ASN A 529 -11.87 33.05 8.33
CA ASN A 529 -11.45 33.38 9.69
C ASN A 529 -12.28 34.52 10.35
N THR A 530 -13.27 35.03 9.63
CA THR A 530 -14.10 36.16 10.06
C THR A 530 -15.58 35.74 10.05
N VAL A 531 -16.33 36.24 11.03
CA VAL A 531 -17.79 36.05 11.14
C VAL A 531 -18.49 37.30 10.63
N ALA A 532 -19.09 37.22 9.45
CA ALA A 532 -19.98 38.26 8.92
C ALA A 532 -21.41 38.02 9.45
N LEU A 533 -22.06 39.09 9.91
CA LEU A 533 -23.41 39.06 10.47
C LEU A 533 -24.34 39.96 9.67
N TYR A 534 -25.50 39.43 9.29
CA TYR A 534 -26.55 40.12 8.54
C TYR A 534 -27.84 40.08 9.34
N GLU A 535 -28.59 41.18 9.30
CA GLU A 535 -29.88 41.28 10.00
C GLU A 535 -30.84 40.15 9.56
N PRO A 536 -31.84 39.78 10.38
CA PRO A 536 -32.80 38.74 10.03
C PRO A 536 -33.49 39.02 8.68
N GLY A 537 -33.33 38.09 7.74
CA GLY A 537 -33.85 38.23 6.37
C GLY A 537 -32.92 38.94 5.38
N GLY A 538 -31.74 39.40 5.83
CA GLY A 538 -30.69 39.88 4.94
C GLY A 538 -30.12 38.76 4.07
N ASN A 539 -29.86 39.06 2.80
CA ASN A 539 -29.23 38.13 1.86
C ASN A 539 -27.71 38.40 1.85
N PRO A 540 -26.88 37.44 2.28
CA PRO A 540 -25.43 37.60 2.23
C PRO A 540 -24.90 37.77 0.79
N ASP A 541 -25.63 37.36 -0.24
CA ASP A 541 -25.20 37.46 -1.65
C ASP A 541 -25.66 38.75 -2.36
N GLU A 542 -26.36 39.64 -1.65
CA GLU A 542 -26.73 40.98 -2.14
C GLU A 542 -25.94 42.03 -1.35
N GLU A 543 -25.08 42.80 -2.03
CA GLU A 543 -24.44 43.99 -1.46
C GLU A 543 -25.42 45.16 -1.30
#